data_AF-A0A9E4W879-F1
#
_entry.id   AF-A0A9E4W879-F1
#
_cell.length_a   1.000
_cell.length_b   1.000
_cell.length_c   1.000
_cell.angle_alpha   90.00
_cell.angle_beta   90.00
_cell.angle_gamma   90.00
#
_symmetry.space_group_name_H-M   'P 1'
#
loop_
_entity.id
_entity.type
_entity.pdbx_description
1 polymer ?
#
loop_
_entity_poly.entity_id
_entity_poly.type
_entity_poly.pdbx_seq_one_letter_code
_entity_poly.pdbx_strand_id
1 'polypeptide(L)'
;MVIATTQVQADVPLPQRLTTLDSERMRAYRGNLEFYEGRQWTESQQRRDRRLTFNYARTIIEKTASYTMSGLTSVVDPADGSPEAAEAARRSEQALREVYDANALDQLDFDNEIDCSV
;
A
#
# COMPACT_ATOMS: atom_id res chain seq x y z
N MET A 1 -23.75 22.69 42.07
CA MET A 1 -24.06 21.97 40.82
C MET A 1 -22.84 22.10 39.92
N VAL A 2 -21.90 21.16 40.03
CA VAL A 2 -20.64 21.17 39.27
C VAL A 2 -20.91 20.45 37.96
N ILE A 3 -20.87 21.18 36.85
CA ILE A 3 -20.95 20.61 35.51
C ILE A 3 -19.64 19.85 35.30
N ALA A 4 -19.72 18.52 35.30
CA ALA A 4 -18.62 17.67 34.91
C ALA A 4 -18.34 17.96 33.42
N THR A 5 -17.30 18.72 33.16
CA THR A 5 -16.74 18.88 31.82
C THR A 5 -16.18 17.53 31.40
N THR A 6 -17.01 16.71 30.74
CA THR A 6 -16.57 15.51 30.05
C THR A 6 -15.55 15.93 29.02
N GLN A 7 -14.27 15.80 29.35
CA GLN A 7 -13.18 15.90 28.40
C GLN A 7 -13.41 14.78 27.38
N VAL A 8 -13.74 15.15 26.15
CA VAL A 8 -13.64 14.23 25.01
C VAL A 8 -12.16 13.96 24.85
N GLN A 9 -11.70 12.86 25.46
CA GLN A 9 -10.37 12.31 25.21
C GLN A 9 -10.25 12.19 23.69
N ALA A 10 -9.37 12.98 23.07
CA ALA A 10 -9.10 12.86 21.64
C ALA A 10 -8.60 11.43 21.40
N ASP A 11 -9.47 10.58 20.86
CA ASP A 11 -9.16 9.19 20.61
C ASP A 11 -8.02 9.17 19.60
N VAL A 12 -6.91 8.54 19.98
CA VAL A 12 -5.73 8.44 19.15
C VAL A 12 -6.17 7.81 17.81
N PRO A 13 -5.81 8.38 16.64
CA PRO A 13 -6.24 7.84 15.36
C PRO A 13 -5.89 6.35 15.26
N LEU A 14 -6.81 5.55 14.69
CA LEU A 14 -6.66 4.10 14.58
C LEU A 14 -5.25 3.66 14.14
N PRO A 15 -4.59 4.28 13.13
CA PRO A 15 -3.25 3.87 12.70
C PRO A 15 -2.19 3.92 13.80
N GLN A 16 -2.25 4.93 14.68
CA GLN A 16 -1.31 5.08 15.78
C GLN A 16 -1.58 4.04 16.90
N ARG A 17 -2.84 3.61 17.04
CA ARG A 17 -3.23 2.55 17.99
C ARG A 17 -2.81 1.15 17.52
N LEU A 18 -2.63 0.92 16.21
CA LEU A 18 -2.25 -0.39 15.66
C LEU A 18 -0.92 -0.90 16.20
N THR A 19 0.02 0.00 16.50
CA THR A 19 1.34 -0.39 17.05
C THR A 19 1.19 -1.11 18.41
N THR A 20 0.18 -0.75 19.18
CA THR A 20 -0.11 -1.38 20.48
C THR A 20 -1.08 -2.55 20.34
N LEU A 21 -2.11 -2.41 19.50
CA LEU A 21 -3.13 -3.45 19.33
C LEU A 21 -2.61 -4.70 18.61
N ASP A 22 -1.64 -4.54 17.71
CA ASP A 22 -1.10 -5.63 16.91
C ASP A 22 0.43 -5.56 16.83
N SER A 23 1.04 -5.58 18.01
CA SER A 23 2.50 -5.43 18.15
C SER A 23 3.30 -6.54 17.47
N GLU A 24 2.74 -7.75 17.35
CA GLU A 24 3.40 -8.88 16.69
C GLU A 24 3.45 -8.66 15.17
N ARG A 25 2.32 -8.35 14.53
CA ARG A 25 2.29 -8.05 13.09
C ARG A 25 3.19 -6.87 12.75
N MET A 26 3.16 -5.81 13.56
CA MET A 26 4.01 -4.64 13.33
C MET A 26 5.50 -4.94 13.48
N ARG A 27 5.88 -5.88 14.36
CA ARG A 27 7.27 -6.34 14.49
C ARG A 27 7.69 -7.16 13.27
N ALA A 28 6.83 -8.06 12.80
CA ALA A 28 7.09 -8.87 11.60
C ALA A 28 7.26 -7.98 10.36
N TYR A 29 6.31 -7.06 10.14
CA TYR A 29 6.37 -6.10 9.02
C TYR A 29 7.67 -5.27 9.05
N ARG A 30 8.09 -4.78 10.22
CA ARG A 30 9.37 -4.07 10.34
C ARG A 30 10.57 -4.93 9.92
N GLY A 31 10.60 -6.20 10.34
CA GLY A 31 11.68 -7.12 9.96
C GLY A 31 11.70 -7.39 8.45
N ASN A 32 10.53 -7.58 7.84
CA ASN A 32 10.41 -7.76 6.39
C ASN A 32 10.82 -6.49 5.64
N LEU A 33 10.43 -5.32 6.12
CA LEU A 33 10.83 -4.03 5.55
C LEU A 33 12.35 -3.83 5.63
N GLU A 34 12.97 -4.13 6.77
CA GLU A 34 14.43 -4.09 6.91
C GLU A 34 15.12 -5.05 5.93
N PHE A 35 14.55 -6.23 5.68
CA PHE A 35 15.05 -7.16 4.68
C PHE A 35 14.89 -6.65 3.24
N TYR A 36 13.71 -6.12 2.89
CA TYR A 36 13.44 -5.50 1.60
C TYR A 36 14.39 -4.32 1.33
N GLU A 37 14.70 -3.53 2.35
CA GLU A 37 15.63 -2.39 2.25
C GLU A 37 17.11 -2.80 2.27
N GLY A 38 17.42 -4.09 2.48
CA GLY A 38 18.79 -4.60 2.55
C GLY A 38 19.50 -4.29 3.87
N ARG A 39 18.75 -3.91 4.91
CA ARG A 39 19.20 -3.55 6.27
C ARG A 39 18.95 -4.65 7.31
N GLN A 40 18.69 -5.89 6.90
CA GLN A 40 18.42 -7.04 7.78
C GLN A 40 19.54 -7.41 8.78
N TRP A 41 20.70 -6.77 8.65
CA TRP A 41 21.88 -7.09 9.42
C TRP A 41 21.84 -6.41 10.79
N THR A 42 21.62 -7.19 11.84
CA THR A 42 21.56 -6.73 13.24
C THR A 42 22.92 -6.56 13.91
N GLU A 43 23.99 -7.09 13.32
CA GLU A 43 25.35 -6.98 13.86
C GLU A 43 25.94 -5.60 13.61
N SER A 44 26.55 -4.99 14.64
CA SER A 44 27.31 -3.75 14.46
C SER A 44 28.49 -4.00 13.51
N GLN A 45 28.57 -3.26 12.40
CA GLN A 45 29.77 -3.30 11.56
C GLN A 45 31.01 -2.94 12.39
N GLN A 46 31.86 -3.92 12.68
CA GLN A 46 33.18 -3.64 13.21
C GLN A 46 33.97 -2.88 12.15
N ARG A 47 34.79 -1.90 12.56
CA ARG A 47 35.52 -0.95 11.69
C ARG A 47 36.34 -1.54 10.52
N ARG A 48 36.54 -2.86 10.49
CA ARG A 48 37.30 -3.58 9.46
C ARG A 48 36.44 -4.52 8.60
N ASP A 49 35.15 -4.65 8.89
CA ASP A 49 34.27 -5.59 8.21
C ASP A 49 33.58 -4.87 7.04
N ARG A 50 34.01 -5.18 5.81
CA ARG A 50 33.37 -4.67 4.60
C ARG A 50 32.25 -5.62 4.23
N ARG A 51 31.00 -5.20 4.42
CA ARG A 51 29.81 -5.97 4.06
C ARG A 51 29.21 -5.45 2.76
N LEU A 52 28.97 -6.35 1.82
CA LEU A 52 28.27 -6.07 0.57
C LEU A 52 26.95 -6.83 0.58
N THR A 53 25.82 -6.11 0.47
CA THR A 53 24.49 -6.72 0.38
C THR A 53 24.05 -6.70 -1.08
N PHE A 54 23.85 -7.87 -1.67
CA PHE A 54 23.18 -8.00 -2.96
C PHE A 54 21.68 -8.17 -2.72
N ASN A 55 20.91 -7.11 -2.94
CA ASN A 55 19.50 -7.09 -2.62
C ASN A 55 18.64 -7.67 -3.75
N TYR A 56 18.67 -8.99 -3.92
CA TYR A 56 17.85 -9.68 -4.91
C TYR A 56 16.36 -9.67 -4.56
N ALA A 57 16.02 -9.64 -3.27
CA ALA A 57 14.64 -9.63 -2.80
C ALA A 57 13.89 -8.41 -3.35
N ARG A 58 14.49 -7.22 -3.21
CA ARG A 58 13.95 -5.98 -3.76
C ARG A 58 13.70 -6.08 -5.26
N THR A 59 14.69 -6.55 -6.03
CA THR A 59 14.56 -6.68 -7.48
C THR A 59 13.44 -7.64 -7.89
N ILE A 60 13.30 -8.77 -7.19
CA ILE A 60 12.25 -9.76 -7.49
C ILE A 60 10.87 -9.19 -7.16
N ILE A 61 10.73 -8.52 -6.01
CA ILE A 61 9.47 -7.90 -5.60
C ILE A 61 9.07 -6.80 -6.58
N GLU A 62 9.95 -5.84 -6.88
CA GLU A 62 9.66 -4.76 -7.84
C GLU A 62 9.30 -5.32 -9.23
N LYS A 63 9.99 -6.37 -9.68
CA LYS A 63 9.69 -7.00 -10.97
C LYS A 63 8.35 -7.71 -10.97
N THR A 64 8.02 -8.38 -9.87
CA THR A 64 6.73 -9.08 -9.72
C THR A 64 5.59 -8.08 -9.66
N ALA A 65 5.70 -7.04 -8.84
CA ALA A 65 4.75 -5.94 -8.75
C ALA A 65 4.53 -5.27 -10.13
N SER A 66 5.61 -5.01 -10.87
CA SER A 66 5.52 -4.44 -12.22
C SER A 66 4.75 -5.34 -13.19
N TYR A 67 4.93 -6.66 -13.10
CA TYR A 67 4.18 -7.61 -13.92
C TYR A 67 2.71 -7.71 -13.50
N THR A 68 2.42 -7.71 -12.20
CA THR A 68 1.05 -7.80 -11.68
C THR A 68 0.25 -6.54 -12.01
N MET A 69 0.85 -5.36 -11.88
CA MET A 69 0.18 -4.07 -12.09
C MET A 69 0.06 -3.69 -13.57
N SER A 70 0.92 -4.25 -14.43
CA SER A 70 0.92 -3.94 -15.87
C SER A 70 -0.37 -4.41 -16.55
N GLY A 71 -1.15 -3.45 -17.06
CA GLY A 71 -2.33 -3.72 -17.88
C GLY A 71 -3.63 -3.89 -17.10
N LEU A 72 -3.64 -3.60 -15.79
CA LEU A 72 -4.86 -3.50 -15.02
C LEU A 72 -5.70 -2.32 -15.51
N THR A 73 -7.00 -2.55 -15.70
CA THR A 73 -7.99 -1.52 -16.03
C THR A 73 -9.27 -1.82 -15.29
N SER A 74 -9.96 -0.78 -14.84
CA SER A 74 -11.34 -0.92 -14.38
C SER A 74 -12.26 -1.16 -15.57
N VAL A 75 -13.22 -2.06 -15.39
CA VAL A 75 -14.29 -2.37 -16.35
C VAL A 75 -15.62 -2.15 -15.64
N VAL A 76 -16.58 -1.53 -16.32
CA VAL A 76 -17.94 -1.31 -15.81
C VAL A 76 -18.91 -2.09 -16.66
N ASP A 77 -19.52 -3.11 -16.06
CA ASP A 77 -20.57 -3.86 -16.72
C ASP A 77 -21.87 -3.04 -16.81
N PRO A 78 -22.61 -3.11 -17.92
CA PRO A 78 -23.90 -2.46 -18.04
C PRO A 78 -24.92 -3.12 -17.11
N ALA A 79 -25.80 -2.30 -16.52
CA ALA A 79 -26.82 -2.80 -15.58
C ALA A 79 -27.82 -3.76 -16.25
N ASP A 80 -28.11 -3.56 -17.53
CA ASP A 80 -28.94 -4.42 -18.35
C ASP A 80 -28.48 -4.41 -19.82
N GLY A 81 -29.17 -5.18 -20.68
CA GLY A 81 -28.85 -5.27 -22.11
C GLY A 81 -29.34 -4.11 -22.97
N SER A 82 -29.83 -3.02 -22.37
CA SER A 82 -30.31 -1.87 -23.13
C SER A 82 -29.15 -1.07 -23.75
N PRO A 83 -29.35 -0.44 -24.92
CA PRO A 83 -28.35 0.46 -25.50
C PRO A 83 -27.97 1.62 -24.57
N GLU A 84 -28.93 2.12 -23.79
CA GLU A 84 -28.74 3.22 -22.84
C GLU A 84 -27.84 2.82 -21.66
N ALA A 85 -28.05 1.62 -21.09
CA ALA A 85 -27.18 1.11 -20.03
C ALA A 85 -25.76 0.84 -20.53
N ALA A 86 -25.61 0.35 -21.76
CA ALA A 86 -24.30 0.17 -22.39
C ALA A 86 -23.56 1.51 -22.57
N GLU A 87 -24.28 2.58 -22.93
CA GLU A 87 -23.68 3.91 -23.05
C GLU A 87 -23.36 4.55 -21.70
N ALA A 88 -24.20 4.35 -20.69
CA ALA A 88 -23.92 4.76 -19.31
C ALA A 88 -22.67 4.07 -18.74
N ALA A 89 -22.49 2.77 -19.00
CA ALA A 89 -21.32 2.01 -18.61
C ALA A 89 -20.04 2.59 -19.23
N ARG A 90 -20.02 2.81 -20.55
CA ARG A 90 -18.88 3.43 -21.25
C ARG A 90 -18.51 4.81 -20.71
N ARG A 91 -19.50 5.66 -20.43
CA ARG A 91 -19.25 6.98 -19.82
C ARG A 91 -18.66 6.87 -18.43
N SER A 92 -19.09 5.89 -17.65
CA SER A 92 -18.58 5.63 -16.31
C SER A 92 -17.14 5.12 -16.35
N GLU A 93 -16.82 4.18 -17.24
CA GLU A 93 -15.43 3.73 -17.47
C GLU A 93 -14.51 4.89 -17.84
N GLN A 94 -14.95 5.77 -18.74
CA GLN A 94 -14.17 6.94 -19.12
C GLN A 94 -13.93 7.88 -17.94
N ALA A 95 -14.98 8.19 -17.16
CA ALA A 95 -14.85 9.04 -15.98
C ALA A 95 -13.91 8.44 -14.93
N LEU A 96 -13.99 7.12 -14.70
CA LEU A 96 -13.08 6.41 -13.80
C LEU A 96 -11.63 6.51 -14.29
N ARG A 97 -11.40 6.32 -15.60
CA ARG A 97 -10.07 6.44 -16.19
C ARG A 97 -9.50 7.85 -16.08
N GLU A 98 -10.32 8.87 -16.29
CA GLU A 98 -9.90 10.28 -16.12
C GLU A 98 -9.49 10.57 -14.67
N VAL A 99 -10.25 10.10 -13.68
CA VAL A 99 -9.88 10.22 -12.26
C VAL A 99 -8.63 9.41 -11.94
N TYR A 100 -8.49 8.21 -12.50
CA TYR A 100 -7.33 7.35 -12.32
C TYR A 100 -6.04 8.04 -12.79
N ASP A 101 -6.05 8.56 -14.01
CA ASP A 101 -4.92 9.26 -14.61
C ASP A 101 -4.63 10.59 -13.89
N ALA A 102 -5.66 11.35 -13.51
CA ALA A 102 -5.50 12.63 -12.83
C ALA A 102 -4.90 12.51 -11.41
N ASN A 103 -5.04 11.35 -10.77
CA ASN A 103 -4.52 11.09 -9.43
C ASN A 103 -3.25 10.22 -9.44
N ALA A 104 -2.71 9.88 -10.62
CA ALA A 104 -1.54 8.99 -10.77
C ALA A 104 -1.71 7.68 -9.96
N LEU A 105 -2.90 7.08 -10.06
CA LEU A 105 -3.22 5.87 -9.30
C LEU A 105 -2.38 4.67 -9.75
N ASP A 106 -1.82 4.69 -10.96
CA ASP A 106 -0.86 3.70 -11.44
C ASP A 106 0.39 3.62 -10.54
N GLN A 107 0.91 4.77 -10.12
CA GLN A 107 2.05 4.82 -9.21
C GLN A 107 1.66 4.35 -7.81
N LEU A 108 0.49 4.78 -7.33
CA LEU A 108 0.00 4.39 -6.00
C LEU A 108 -0.28 2.88 -5.92
N ASP A 109 -0.87 2.29 -6.95
CA ASP A 109 -1.16 0.86 -7.03
C ASP A 109 0.14 0.05 -7.04
N PHE A 110 1.17 0.53 -7.76
CA PHE A 110 2.49 -0.09 -7.76
C PHE A 110 3.16 -0.04 -6.38
N ASP A 111 3.14 1.10 -5.71
CA ASP A 111 3.71 1.24 -4.36
C ASP A 111 2.96 0.38 -3.34
N ASN A 112 1.62 0.34 -3.42
CA ASN A 112 0.80 -0.53 -2.57
C ASN A 112 1.08 -2.02 -2.80
N GLU A 113 1.34 -2.44 -4.04
CA GLU A 113 1.67 -3.83 -4.35
C GLU A 113 3.06 -4.22 -3.80
N ILE A 114 4.02 -3.30 -3.84
CA ILE A 114 5.31 -3.50 -3.17
C ILE A 114 5.10 -3.67 -1.67
N ASP A 115 4.33 -2.77 -1.04
CA ASP A 115 4.05 -2.84 0.39
C ASP A 115 3.30 -4.13 0.79
N CYS A 116 2.40 -4.62 -0.07
CA CYS A 116 1.69 -5.89 0.12
C CYS A 116 2.65 -7.10 0.05
N SER A 117 3.68 -7.01 -0.79
CA SER A 117 4.68 -8.07 -0.99
C SER A 117 5.71 -8.18 0.15
N VAL A 118 5.75 -7.19 1.04
CA VAL A 118 6.68 -7.07 2.19
C VAL A 118 6.01 -7.56 3.47
#